data_AF-A0A524D050-F1
#
_entry.id   AF-A0A524D050-F1
#
_cell.length_a   1.000
_cell.length_b   1.000
_cell.length_c   1.000
_cell.angle_alpha   90.00
_cell.angle_beta   90.00
_cell.angle_gamma   90.00
#
_symmetry.space_group_name_H-M   'P 1'
#
loop_
_entity.id
_entity.type
_entity.pdbx_description
1 polymer ?
#
loop_
_entity_poly.entity_id
_entity_poly.type
_entity_poly.pdbx_seq_one_letter_code
_entity_poly.pdbx_strand_id
1 'polypeptide(L)' 'MEELSHEEKFIIEKLKEHENKLGYKELQDLCADEFEGVRLILKKLKGKGWVDYEGVIPGFSAEIILMKS' A
#
# COMPACT_ATOMS: atom_id res chain seq x y z
N MET A 1 -16.95 -3.64 9.84
CA MET A 1 -15.49 -3.44 9.80
C MET A 1 -14.99 -4.30 8.65
N GLU A 2 -14.38 -3.71 7.62
CA GLU A 2 -13.74 -4.53 6.59
C GLU A 2 -12.60 -5.31 7.24
N GLU A 3 -12.62 -6.63 7.13
CA GLU A 3 -11.48 -7.44 7.58
C GLU A 3 -10.32 -7.20 6.60
N LEU A 4 -9.26 -6.59 7.13
CA LEU A 4 -8.00 -6.44 6.44
C LEU A 4 -7.13 -7.68 6.68
N SER A 5 -6.50 -8.18 5.62
CA SER A 5 -5.50 -9.24 5.73
C SER A 5 -4.26 -8.77 6.49
N HIS A 6 -3.38 -9.70 6.83
CA HIS A 6 -2.11 -9.35 7.49
C HIS A 6 -1.27 -8.41 6.61
N GLU A 7 -1.16 -8.71 5.32
CA GLU A 7 -0.39 -7.92 4.36
C GLU A 7 -1.02 -6.53 4.13
N GLU A 8 -2.35 -6.45 4.08
CA GLU A 8 -3.07 -5.18 3.98
C GLU A 8 -2.80 -4.27 5.19
N LYS A 9 -2.82 -4.84 6.40
CA LYS A 9 -2.50 -4.12 7.64
C LYS A 9 -1.05 -3.65 7.63
N PHE A 10 -0.13 -4.51 7.24
CA PHE A 10 1.29 -4.18 7.18
C PHE A 10 1.56 -2.98 6.28
N ILE A 11 0.97 -2.95 5.08
CA ILE A 11 1.10 -1.78 4.18
C ILE A 11 0.54 -0.51 4.82
N ILE A 12 -0.62 -0.58 5.45
CA ILE A 12 -1.24 0.57 6.13
C ILE A 12 -0.34 1.07 7.27
N GLU A 13 0.21 0.17 8.07
CA GLU A 13 1.14 0.52 9.15
C GLU A 13 2.40 1.21 8.60
N LYS A 14 3.02 0.66 7.56
CA LYS A 14 4.19 1.29 6.91
C LYS A 14 3.86 2.67 6.34
N LEU A 15 2.68 2.85 5.73
CA LEU A 15 2.26 4.16 5.27
C LEU A 15 2.08 5.13 6.45
N LYS A 16 1.48 4.70 7.57
CA LYS A 16 1.31 5.53 8.78
C LYS A 16 2.65 5.96 9.40
N GLU A 17 3.64 5.06 9.43
CA GLU A 17 5.00 5.34 9.90
C GLU A 17 5.71 6.41 9.06
N HIS A 18 5.33 6.56 7.80
CA HIS A 18 5.93 7.46 6.82
C HIS A 18 4.97 8.58 6.39
N GLU A 19 4.34 9.26 7.36
CA GLU A 19 3.49 10.43 7.09
C GLU A 19 2.34 10.17 6.09
N ASN A 20 1.81 8.96 6.10
CA ASN A 20 0.72 8.49 5.22
C ASN A 20 1.09 8.44 3.73
N LYS A 21 2.38 8.50 3.38
CA LYS A 21 2.83 8.58 1.98
C LYS A 21 4.15 7.86 1.76
N LEU A 22 4.24 7.04 0.72
CA LEU A 22 5.49 6.36 0.37
C LEU A 22 5.62 6.10 -1.13
N GLY A 23 6.85 6.09 -1.65
CA GLY A 23 7.11 5.64 -3.01
C GLY A 23 6.82 4.15 -3.17
N TYR A 24 6.25 3.72 -4.29
CA TYR A 24 5.95 2.32 -4.56
C TYR A 24 7.19 1.42 -4.45
N LYS A 25 8.34 1.88 -4.94
CA LYS A 25 9.60 1.13 -4.85
C LYS A 25 10.02 0.92 -3.39
N GLU A 26 10.00 2.00 -2.60
CA GLU A 26 10.36 1.94 -1.17
C GLU A 26 9.39 1.02 -0.41
N LEU A 27 8.09 1.09 -0.74
CA LEU A 27 7.07 0.26 -0.10
C LEU A 27 7.28 -1.20 -0.46
N GLN A 28 7.63 -1.46 -1.73
CA GLN A 28 7.96 -2.78 -2.21
C GLN A 28 9.18 -3.36 -1.47
N ASP A 29 10.23 -2.56 -1.30
CA ASP A 29 11.44 -2.97 -0.58
C ASP A 29 11.13 -3.27 0.90
N LEU A 30 10.29 -2.46 1.56
CA LEU A 30 9.86 -2.68 2.95
C LEU A 30 8.98 -3.91 3.13
N CYS A 31 8.17 -4.26 2.13
CA CYS A 31 7.31 -5.44 2.18
C CYS A 31 8.06 -6.73 1.81
N ALA A 32 9.22 -6.64 1.13
CA ALA A 32 9.94 -7.79 0.60
C ALA A 32 10.40 -8.78 1.68
N ASP A 33 10.61 -8.30 2.90
CA ASP A 33 10.98 -9.14 4.05
C ASP A 33 9.78 -9.93 4.63
N GLU A 34 8.55 -9.52 4.34
CA GLU A 34 7.32 -10.09 4.90
C GLU A 34 6.49 -10.88 3.87
N PHE A 35 6.33 -10.36 2.66
CA PHE A 35 5.52 -11.00 1.61
C PHE A 35 5.83 -10.48 0.19
N GLU A 36 5.44 -11.27 -0.80
CA GLU A 36 5.50 -10.90 -2.22
C GLU A 36 4.17 -10.34 -2.74
N GLY A 37 4.20 -9.73 -3.93
CA GLY A 37 2.96 -9.39 -4.65
C GLY A 37 2.26 -8.09 -4.20
N VAL A 38 3.04 -7.12 -3.71
CA VAL A 38 2.58 -5.79 -3.23
C VAL A 38 1.57 -5.12 -4.16
N ARG A 39 1.75 -5.21 -5.49
CA ARG A 39 0.82 -4.63 -6.49
C ARG A 39 -0.61 -5.14 -6.36
N LEU A 40 -0.78 -6.44 -6.12
CA LEU A 40 -2.12 -7.02 -6.00
C LEU A 40 -2.81 -6.55 -4.72
N ILE A 41 -2.05 -6.42 -3.64
CA ILE A 41 -2.54 -5.95 -2.35
C ILE A 41 -2.92 -4.47 -2.45
N LEU A 42 -2.06 -3.63 -3.04
CA LEU A 42 -2.35 -2.22 -3.30
C LEU A 42 -3.61 -2.03 -4.15
N LYS A 43 -3.80 -2.87 -5.18
CA LYS A 43 -5.04 -2.86 -5.99
C LYS A 43 -6.29 -3.16 -5.15
N LYS A 44 -6.21 -4.13 -4.23
CA LYS A 44 -7.31 -4.45 -3.30
C LYS A 44 -7.56 -3.28 -2.33
N LEU A 45 -6.52 -2.75 -1.71
CA LEU A 45 -6.60 -1.61 -0.79
C LEU A 45 -7.18 -0.37 -1.46
N LYS A 46 -6.80 -0.07 -2.71
CA LYS A 46 -7.38 1.01 -3.50
C LYS A 46 -8.86 0.77 -3.79
N GLY A 47 -9.24 -0.47 -4.14
CA GLY A 47 -10.64 -0.86 -4.30
C GLY A 47 -11.48 -0.70 -3.03
N LYS A 48 -10.87 -0.90 -1.86
CA LYS A 48 -11.47 -0.65 -0.53
C LYS A 48 -11.39 0.83 -0.10
N GLY A 49 -10.71 1.68 -0.87
CA GLY A 49 -10.53 3.11 -0.60
C GLY A 49 -9.60 3.42 0.58
N TRP A 50 -8.69 2.51 0.93
CA TRP A 50 -7.69 2.74 1.99
C TRP A 50 -6.48 3.51 1.48
N VAL A 51 -6.09 3.27 0.22
CA VAL A 51 -4.95 3.94 -0.41
C VAL A 51 -5.35 4.50 -1.77
N ASP A 52 -4.58 5.47 -2.25
CA ASP A 52 -4.64 5.95 -3.62
C ASP A 52 -3.24 6.07 -4.24
N TYR A 53 -3.19 6.00 -5.56
CA TYR A 53 -2.00 6.13 -6.39
C TYR A 53 -2.41 6.34 -7.85
N GLU A 54 -1.52 6.84 -8.70
CA GLU A 54 -1.85 7.08 -10.10
C GLU A 54 -2.07 5.76 -10.89
N GLY A 55 -3.17 5.71 -11.65
CA GLY A 55 -3.51 4.57 -12.52
C GLY A 55 -4.18 3.39 -11.80
N VAL A 56 -4.28 2.26 -12.52
CA VAL A 56 -4.89 1.01 -12.01
C VAL A 56 -3.88 0.17 -11.21
N ILE A 57 -2.62 0.22 -11.62
CA ILE A 57 -1.48 -0.44 -10.98
C ILE A 57 -0.41 0.64 -10.77
N PRO A 58 0.26 0.69 -9.61
CA PRO A 58 1.30 1.67 -9.38
C PRO A 58 2.46 1.46 -10.36
N GLY A 59 2.85 2.54 -11.02
CA GLY A 59 4.11 2.60 -11.77
C GLY A 59 5.31 2.55 -10.83
N PHE A 60 6.51 2.39 -11.40
CA PHE A 60 7.75 2.31 -10.62
C PHE A 60 8.00 3.55 -9.72
N SER A 61 7.62 4.73 -10.22
CA SER A 61 7.72 6.01 -9.52
C SER A 61 6.41 6.47 -8.89
N ALA A 62 5.40 5.59 -8.79
CA ALA A 62 4.11 5.98 -8.20
C ALA A 62 4.27 6.26 -6.71
N GLU A 63 3.57 7.28 -6.22
CA GLU A 63 3.39 7.51 -4.79
C GLU A 63 2.11 6.84 -4.32
N ILE A 64 2.20 6.14 -3.19
CA ILE A 64 1.09 5.49 -2.51
C ILE A 64 0.70 6.39 -1.33
N ILE A 65 -0.56 6.81 -1.29
CA ILE A 65 -1.09 7.72 -0.28
C ILE A 65 -2.15 6.97 0.53
N LEU A 66 -2.05 6.99 1.86
CA LEU A 66 -3.10 6.48 2.74
C LEU A 66 -4.25 7.49 2.83
N MET A 67 -5.46 7.04 2.54
CA MET A 67 -6.67 7.87 2.45
C MET A 67 -7.57 7.75 3.70
N LYS A 68 -7.48 6.62 4.41
CA LYS A 68 -8.28 6.32 5.61
C LYS A 68 -7.36 6.09 6.80
N SER A 69 -7.65 6.76 7.92
CA SER A 69 -6.86 6.72 9.16
C SER A 69 -7.52 5.87 10.23
#